data_AF-E2ABK7-F1
#
_entry.id   AF-E2ABK7-F1
#
_cell.length_a   1.000
_cell.length_b   1.000
_cell.length_c   1.000
_cell.angle_alpha   90.00
_cell.angle_beta   90.00
_cell.angle_gamma   90.00
#
_symmetry.space_group_name_H-M   'P 1'
#
loop_
_entity.id
_entity.type
_entity.pdbx_description
1 polymer ?
#
loop_
_entity_poly.entity_id
_entity_poly.type
_entity_poly.pdbx_seq_one_letter_code
_entity_poly.pdbx_strand_id
1 'polypeptide(L)' 'SAHKTFIIKRKLAKKLKQNRPIPQWVRMRTGNTIR' A
#
# COMPACT_ATOMS: atom_id res chain seq x y z
N SER A 1 -17.79 13.57 -5.78
CA SER A 1 -17.10 14.71 -6.41
C SER A 1 -16.06 14.25 -7.42
N ALA A 2 -16.24 14.62 -8.69
CA ALA A 2 -15.37 14.30 -9.81
C ALA A 2 -14.08 15.15 -9.80
N HIS A 3 -14.19 16.44 -9.47
CA HIS A 3 -13.03 17.33 -9.35
C HIS A 3 -12.41 17.25 -7.96
N LYS A 4 -11.21 16.68 -7.89
CA LYS A 4 -10.43 16.54 -6.67
C LYS A 4 -9.22 17.48 -6.71
N THR A 5 -8.90 18.05 -5.56
CA THR A 5 -7.66 18.82 -5.38
C THR A 5 -6.43 17.93 -5.55
N PHE A 6 -5.30 18.52 -5.88
CA PHE A 6 -4.06 17.80 -6.10
C PHE A 6 -3.61 16.99 -4.87
N ILE A 7 -3.80 17.54 -3.67
CA ILE A 7 -3.47 16.87 -2.40
C ILE A 7 -4.27 15.57 -2.27
N ILE A 8 -5.57 15.59 -2.57
CA ILE A 8 -6.41 14.40 -2.51
C ILE A 8 -5.96 13.38 -3.56
N LYS A 9 -5.69 13.80 -4.79
CA LYS A 9 -5.19 12.91 -5.86
C LYS A 9 -3.88 12.21 -5.46
N ARG A 10 -2.91 12.93 -4.87
CA ARG A 10 -1.66 12.34 -4.37
C ARG A 10 -1.90 11.30 -3.27
N LYS A 11 -2.77 11.60 -2.31
CA LYS A 11 -3.15 10.67 -1.24
C LYS A 11 -3.77 9.39 -1.82
N LEU A 12 -4.71 9.53 -2.76
CA LEU A 12 -5.35 8.39 -3.43
C LEU A 12 -4.34 7.55 -4.23
N ALA A 13 -3.44 8.18 -4.98
CA ALA A 13 -2.39 7.48 -5.72
C ALA A 13 -1.47 6.67 -4.80
N LYS A 14 -1.10 7.23 -3.63
CA LYS A 14 -0.31 6.49 -2.62
C LYS A 14 -1.10 5.30 -2.06
N LYS A 15 -2.39 5.46 -1.77
CA LYS A 15 -3.25 4.38 -1.26
C LYS A 15 -3.43 3.25 -2.27
N LEU A 16 -3.60 3.58 -3.55
CA LEU A 16 -3.62 2.58 -4.62
C LEU A 16 -2.33 1.76 -4.67
N LYS A 17 -1.16 2.42 -4.58
CA LYS A 17 0.14 1.73 -4.54
C LYS A 17 0.35 0.88 -3.28
N GLN A 18 -0.27 1.25 -2.16
CA GLN A 18 -0.21 0.48 -0.91
C GLN A 18 -1.09 -0.78 -0.94
N ASN A 19 -2.11 -0.82 -1.80
CA ASN A 19 -3.02 -1.95 -1.92
C ASN A 19 -2.37 -3.11 -2.69
N ARG A 20 -1.37 -3.74 -2.06
CA ARG A 20 -0.64 -4.88 -2.61
C ARG A 20 -0.37 -5.90 -1.49
N PRO A 21 -0.39 -7.21 -1.82
CA PRO A 21 -0.10 -8.26 -0.84
C PRO A 21 1.36 -8.20 -0.39
N ILE A 22 1.62 -8.78 0.79
CA ILE A 22 2.96 -8.90 1.35
C ILE A 22 3.81 -9.85 0.47
N PRO A 23 5.00 -9.43 0.01
CA PRO A 23 5.89 -10.29 -0.77
C PRO A 23 6.31 -11.55 -0.01
N GLN A 24 6.45 -12.65 -0.74
CA GLN A 24 6.71 -13.95 -0.14
C GLN A 24 8.03 -14.00 0.64
N TRP A 25 9.10 -13.39 0.15
CA TRP A 25 10.40 -13.40 0.84
C TRP A 25 10.36 -12.71 2.20
N VAL A 26 9.45 -11.74 2.40
CA VAL A 26 9.22 -11.09 3.69
C VAL A 26 8.64 -12.11 4.68
N ARG A 27 7.77 -13.01 4.20
CA ARG A 27 7.20 -14.08 5.02
C ARG A 27 8.24 -15.09 5.47
N MET A 28 9.29 -15.32 4.68
CA MET A 28 10.36 -16.27 4.99
C MET A 28 11.40 -15.76 5.98
N ARG A 29 11.36 -14.48 6.40
CA ARG A 29 12.35 -13.92 7.32
C ARG A 29 12.23 -14.59 8.69
N THR A 30 13.36 -14.95 9.30
CA THR A 30 13.40 -15.53 10.66
C THR A 30 12.75 -14.58 11.66
N GLY A 31 11.85 -15.11 12.51
CA GLY A 31 11.11 -14.32 13.50
C GLY A 31 9.97 -13.47 12.92
N ASN A 32 9.58 -13.65 11.66
CA ASN A 32 8.44 -12.95 11.08
C ASN A 32 7.10 -13.53 11.58
N THR A 33 6.28 -12.69 12.22
CA THR A 33 4.95 -13.06 12.76
C THR A 33 3.78 -12.63 11.85
N ILE A 34 4.08 -12.06 10.69
CA ILE A 34 3.09 -11.52 9.75
C ILE A 34 2.39 -12.68 9.00
N ARG A 35 1.07 -12.83 9.19
CA ARG A 35 0.18 -13.83 8.54
C ARG A 35 -0.57 -13.26 7.34
#